data_AF-A0A947PBB8-F1
#
_entry.id   AF-A0A947PBB8-F1
#
_cell.length_a   1.000
_cell.length_b   1.000
_cell.length_c   1.000
_cell.angle_alpha   90.00
_cell.angle_beta   90.00
_cell.angle_gamma   90.00
#
_symmetry.space_group_name_H-M   'P 1'
#
loop_
_entity.id
_entity.type
_entity.pdbx_description
1 polymer ?
#
loop_
_entity_poly.entity_id
_entity_poly.type
_entity_poly.pdbx_seq_one_letter_code
_entity_poly.pdbx_strand_id
1 'polypeptide(L)'
;MLSLNKSLQETKQNFTNELKLEKLTKKLQNFEELTFEEFVAEYKKSLKLKFADKLAERNFKQEWQAIFENDKTLACGFKTEIQITDKEIDKMVYELYGLSDEEIKIVEEKK
;
A
#
# COMPACT_ATOMS: atom_id res chain seq x y z
N MET A 1 -8.04 13.19 -7.75
CA MET A 1 -7.29 11.99 -8.19
C MET A 1 -5.77 12.21 -8.20
N LEU A 2 -5.22 13.24 -8.89
CA LEU A 2 -3.77 13.55 -8.87
C LEU A 2 -3.22 13.82 -7.46
N SER A 3 -3.98 14.52 -6.61
CA SER A 3 -3.62 14.77 -5.21
C SER A 3 -3.53 13.49 -4.38
N LEU A 4 -4.55 12.61 -4.46
CA LEU A 4 -4.57 11.33 -3.73
C LEU A 4 -3.45 10.39 -4.17
N ASN A 5 -3.19 10.31 -5.49
CA ASN A 5 -2.07 9.52 -6.01
C ASN A 5 -0.73 10.06 -5.52
N LYS A 6 -0.58 11.39 -5.49
CA LYS A 6 0.61 12.03 -4.93
C LYS A 6 0.76 11.72 -3.44
N SER A 7 -0.30 11.84 -2.64
CA SER A 7 -0.26 11.50 -1.21
C SER A 7 0.09 10.03 -0.98
N LEU A 8 -0.50 9.11 -1.75
CA LEU A 8 -0.15 7.69 -1.69
C LEU A 8 1.34 7.46 -2.01
N GLN A 9 1.84 8.08 -3.08
CA GLN A 9 3.25 7.98 -3.46
C GLN A 9 4.17 8.54 -2.36
N GLU A 10 3.82 9.69 -1.78
CA GLU A 10 4.58 10.33 -0.71
C GLU A 10 4.62 9.47 0.55
N THR A 11 3.47 8.92 1.00
CA THR A 11 3.44 7.99 2.13
C THR A 11 4.31 6.76 1.89
N LYS A 12 4.22 6.14 0.71
CA LYS A 12 5.05 4.98 0.36
C LYS A 12 6.54 5.35 0.29
N GLN A 13 6.88 6.52 -0.24
CA GLN A 13 8.26 6.97 -0.32
C GLN A 13 8.83 7.28 1.08
N ASN A 14 8.07 7.94 1.94
CA ASN A 14 8.48 8.25 3.30
C ASN A 14 8.74 6.97 4.10
N PHE A 15 7.81 6.02 4.08
CA PHE A 15 7.98 4.73 4.75
C PHE A 15 9.25 4.01 4.27
N THR A 16 9.44 3.92 2.96
CA THR A 16 10.60 3.20 2.38
C THR A 16 11.93 3.91 2.62
N ASN A 17 11.93 5.25 2.70
CA ASN A 17 13.11 6.03 3.10
C ASN A 17 13.50 5.76 4.56
N GLU A 18 12.53 5.62 5.47
CA GLU A 18 12.77 5.30 6.88
C GLU A 18 13.43 3.92 7.05
N LEU A 19 13.17 2.97 6.15
CA LEU A 19 13.80 1.64 6.18
C LEU A 19 15.33 1.68 5.91
N LYS A 20 15.84 2.74 5.29
CA LYS A 20 17.28 2.94 5.00
C LYS A 20 17.96 1.73 4.33
N LEU A 21 17.24 1.06 3.43
CA LEU A 21 17.73 -0.12 2.71
C LEU A 21 18.42 0.27 1.40
N GLU A 22 19.60 -0.29 1.12
CA GLU A 22 20.30 -0.11 -0.17
C GLU A 22 19.50 -0.71 -1.35
N LYS A 23 18.78 -1.80 -1.10
CA LYS A 23 17.92 -2.47 -2.07
C LYS A 23 16.57 -2.76 -1.45
N LEU A 24 15.56 -2.13 -2.01
CA LEU A 24 14.18 -2.32 -1.60
C LEU A 24 13.56 -3.49 -2.36
N THR A 25 12.93 -4.42 -1.65
CA THR A 25 12.22 -5.54 -2.28
C THR A 25 10.83 -5.11 -2.74
N LYS A 26 10.26 -5.80 -3.75
CA LYS A 26 8.89 -5.52 -4.21
C LYS A 26 7.85 -5.64 -3.10
N LYS A 27 8.08 -6.54 -2.13
CA LYS A 27 7.20 -6.69 -0.95
C LYS A 27 7.23 -5.43 -0.08
N LEU A 28 8.42 -4.89 0.21
CA LEU A 28 8.56 -3.66 0.99
C LEU A 28 8.10 -2.41 0.21
N GLN A 29 8.19 -2.42 -1.12
CA GLN A 29 7.55 -1.40 -1.96
C GLN A 29 6.03 -1.42 -1.86
N ASN A 30 5.43 -2.57 -1.58
CA ASN A 30 3.99 -2.75 -1.41
C ASN A 30 3.65 -3.14 0.04
N PHE A 31 4.30 -2.48 1.00
CA PHE A 31 4.17 -2.81 2.42
C PHE A 31 2.71 -2.76 2.92
N GLU A 32 1.87 -1.95 2.28
CA GLU A 32 0.45 -1.82 2.59
C GLU A 32 -0.32 -3.13 2.38
N GLU A 33 0.20 -4.05 1.57
CA GLU A 33 -0.36 -5.39 1.33
C GLU A 33 0.13 -6.42 2.34
N LEU A 34 1.14 -6.08 3.16
CA LEU A 34 1.74 -6.99 4.13
C LEU A 34 1.01 -6.92 5.47
N THR A 35 1.00 -8.04 6.20
CA THR A 35 0.79 -8.02 7.65
C THR A 35 2.04 -7.52 8.36
N PHE A 36 1.89 -7.06 9.60
CA PHE A 36 3.03 -6.59 10.39
C PHE A 36 4.12 -7.67 10.57
N GLU A 37 3.72 -8.93 10.77
CA GLU A 37 4.66 -10.06 10.88
C GLU A 37 5.42 -10.31 9.58
N GLU A 38 4.75 -10.20 8.42
CA GLU A 38 5.40 -10.32 7.11
C GLU A 38 6.37 -9.18 6.85
N PHE A 39 6.00 -7.94 7.22
CA PHE A 39 6.88 -6.80 7.15
C PHE A 39 8.14 -7.02 8.01
N VAL A 40 7.99 -7.42 9.27
CA VAL A 40 9.13 -7.67 10.17
C VAL A 40 10.04 -8.76 9.61
N ALA A 41 9.48 -9.83 9.08
CA ALA A 41 10.26 -10.92 8.48
C ALA A 41 11.05 -10.45 7.25
N GLU A 42 10.42 -9.70 6.35
CA GLU A 42 11.04 -9.19 5.12
C GLU A 42 12.08 -8.10 5.43
N TYR A 43 11.80 -7.23 6.40
CA TYR A 43 12.72 -6.16 6.78
C TYR A 43 13.95 -6.69 7.50
N LYS A 44 13.77 -7.63 8.45
CA LYS A 44 14.88 -8.36 9.08
C LYS A 44 15.77 -9.05 8.03
N LYS A 45 15.15 -9.71 7.04
CA LYS A 45 15.87 -10.36 5.94
C LYS A 45 16.66 -9.35 5.10
N SER A 46 16.08 -8.20 4.81
CA SER A 46 16.71 -7.13 4.03
C SER A 46 17.89 -6.50 4.78
N LEU A 47 17.78 -6.32 6.09
CA LEU A 47 18.87 -5.87 6.97
C LEU A 47 19.92 -6.95 7.26
N LYS A 48 19.68 -8.21 6.86
CA LYS A 48 20.45 -9.40 7.28
C LYS A 48 20.61 -9.46 8.81
N LEU A 49 19.60 -8.99 9.54
CA LEU A 49 19.62 -8.86 10.99
C LEU A 49 19.38 -10.22 11.66
N LYS A 50 20.19 -10.53 12.67
CA LYS A 50 19.96 -11.64 13.60
C LYS A 50 19.72 -11.05 14.98
N PHE A 51 18.56 -11.32 15.56
CA PHE A 51 18.29 -10.91 16.93
C PHE A 51 19.15 -11.72 17.90
N ALA A 52 19.72 -11.04 18.90
CA ALA A 52 20.51 -11.69 19.93
C ALA A 52 19.64 -12.56 20.86
N ASP A 53 18.42 -12.10 21.14
CA ASP A 53 17.43 -12.77 21.96
C ASP A 53 15.99 -12.33 21.60
N LYS A 54 15.00 -12.87 22.32
CA LYS A 54 13.58 -12.51 22.15
C LYS A 54 13.26 -11.07 22.58
N LEU A 55 14.03 -10.48 23.49
CA LEU A 55 13.82 -9.12 23.95
C LEU A 55 14.23 -8.12 22.86
N ALA A 56 15.36 -8.36 22.19
CA ALA A 56 15.80 -7.60 21.04
C ALA A 56 14.80 -7.66 19.88
N GLU A 57 14.24 -8.85 19.60
CA GLU A 57 13.18 -8.99 18.59
C GLU A 57 11.91 -8.21 18.98
N ARG A 58 11.50 -8.28 20.24
CA ARG A 58 10.32 -7.55 20.73
C ARG A 58 10.52 -6.04 20.65
N ASN A 59 11.68 -5.52 21.04
CA ASN A 59 11.98 -4.09 20.98
C ASN A 59 11.94 -3.60 19.54
N PHE A 60 12.55 -4.34 18.61
CA PHE A 60 12.48 -4.03 17.18
C PHE A 60 11.03 -3.99 16.67
N LYS A 61 10.20 -4.97 17.04
CA LYS A 61 8.78 -4.95 16.67
C LYS A 61 8.08 -3.71 17.25
N GLN A 62 8.32 -3.35 18.50
CA GLN A 62 7.68 -2.19 19.12
C GLN A 62 8.07 -0.86 18.46
N GLU A 63 9.33 -0.70 18.07
CA GLU A 63 9.81 0.49 17.36
C GLU A 63 9.10 0.69 16.02
N TRP A 64 8.81 -0.40 15.31
CA TRP A 64 8.23 -0.34 13.97
C TRP A 64 6.71 -0.46 13.91
N GLN A 65 6.07 -1.03 14.92
CA GLN A 65 4.64 -1.34 14.86
C GLN A 65 3.78 -0.10 14.63
N ALA A 66 4.04 0.98 15.39
CA ALA A 66 3.25 2.21 15.26
C ALA A 66 3.45 2.88 13.88
N ILE A 67 4.69 2.91 13.38
CA ILE A 67 5.03 3.50 12.08
C ILE A 67 4.37 2.70 10.96
N PHE A 68 4.54 1.37 10.99
CA PHE A 68 3.98 0.48 9.99
C PHE A 68 2.45 0.57 9.93
N GLU A 69 1.76 0.47 11.07
CA GLU A 69 0.30 0.50 11.08
C GLU A 69 -0.26 1.87 10.66
N ASN A 70 0.41 2.97 11.04
CA ASN A 70 0.01 4.31 10.63
C ASN A 70 0.12 4.49 9.10
N ASP A 71 1.32 4.24 8.55
CA ASP A 71 1.56 4.41 7.12
C ASP A 71 0.75 3.42 6.28
N LYS A 72 0.53 2.21 6.79
CA LYS A 72 -0.33 1.21 6.13
C LYS A 72 -1.77 1.70 6.08
N THR A 73 -2.28 2.23 7.19
CA THR A 73 -3.65 2.77 7.25
C THR A 73 -3.83 3.91 6.26
N LEU A 74 -2.87 4.85 6.21
CA LEU A 74 -2.88 5.95 5.25
C LEU A 74 -2.84 5.46 3.80
N ALA A 75 -1.90 4.57 3.47
CA ALA A 75 -1.76 4.03 2.12
C ALA A 75 -3.00 3.25 1.67
N CYS A 76 -3.58 2.42 2.54
CA CYS A 76 -4.83 1.70 2.26
C CYS A 76 -6.02 2.66 2.09
N GLY A 77 -6.10 3.71 2.93
CA GLY A 77 -7.11 4.75 2.82
C GLY A 77 -7.06 5.45 1.46
N PHE A 78 -5.88 5.92 1.06
CA PHE A 78 -5.70 6.56 -0.25
C PHE A 78 -6.00 5.61 -1.41
N LYS A 79 -5.55 4.34 -1.35
CA LYS A 79 -5.90 3.34 -2.37
C LYS A 79 -7.42 3.18 -2.51
N THR A 80 -8.14 3.15 -1.39
CA THR A 80 -9.60 3.01 -1.37
C THR A 80 -10.27 4.23 -1.99
N GLU A 81 -9.87 5.45 -1.62
CA GLU A 81 -10.42 6.68 -2.19
C GLU A 81 -10.13 6.83 -3.68
N ILE A 82 -8.94 6.42 -4.14
CA ILE A 82 -8.59 6.37 -5.56
C ILE A 82 -9.54 5.42 -6.29
N GLN A 83 -9.72 4.20 -5.79
CA GLN A 83 -10.61 3.21 -6.40
C GLN A 83 -12.07 3.68 -6.47
N ILE A 84 -12.56 4.38 -5.44
CA ILE A 84 -13.90 4.97 -5.46
C ILE A 84 -13.97 6.04 -6.56
N THR A 85 -13.01 6.95 -6.58
CA THR A 85 -12.94 8.04 -7.58
C THR A 85 -12.88 7.48 -9.00
N ASP A 86 -12.08 6.43 -9.23
CA ASP A 86 -11.94 5.80 -10.55
C ASP A 86 -13.27 5.19 -11.02
N LYS A 87 -14.01 4.54 -10.11
CA LYS A 87 -15.34 4.00 -10.41
C LYS A 87 -16.37 5.09 -10.71
N GLU A 88 -16.31 6.22 -10.01
CA GLU A 88 -17.16 7.37 -10.29
C GLU A 88 -16.88 7.94 -11.68
N ILE A 89 -15.61 8.01 -12.08
CA ILE A 89 -15.19 8.42 -13.42
C ILE A 89 -15.70 7.42 -14.46
N ASP A 90 -15.52 6.12 -14.26
CA ASP A 90 -16.02 5.08 -15.17
C ASP A 90 -17.54 5.24 -15.37
N LYS A 91 -18.30 5.47 -14.29
CA LYS A 91 -19.74 5.74 -14.35
C LYS A 91 -20.08 6.99 -15.19
N MET A 92 -19.38 8.10 -14.96
CA MET A 92 -19.59 9.33 -15.75
C MET A 92 -19.28 9.11 -17.23
N VAL A 93 -18.27 8.30 -17.55
CA VAL A 93 -17.94 7.91 -18.93
C VAL A 93 -19.07 7.08 -19.54
N TYR A 94 -19.58 6.08 -18.81
CA TYR A 94 -20.70 5.27 -19.28
C TYR A 94 -21.96 6.11 -19.56
N GLU A 95 -22.28 7.05 -18.67
CA GLU A 95 -23.38 7.99 -18.84
C GLU A 95 -23.18 8.90 -20.07
N LEU A 96 -21.95 9.41 -20.30
CA LEU A 96 -21.62 10.26 -21.44
C LEU A 96 -21.81 9.55 -22.79
N TYR A 97 -21.48 8.26 -22.85
CA TYR A 97 -21.65 7.44 -24.05
C TYR A 97 -23.02 6.74 -24.10
N GLY A 98 -23.87 6.91 -23.07
CA GLY A 98 -25.21 6.33 -23.00
C GLY A 98 -25.22 4.80 -22.98
N LEU A 99 -24.21 4.16 -22.38
CA LEU A 99 -24.13 2.70 -22.31
C LEU A 99 -25.28 2.14 -21.46
N SER A 100 -25.82 1.00 -21.90
CA SER A 100 -26.75 0.21 -21.08
C SER A 100 -26.00 -0.58 -19.99
N ASP A 101 -26.72 -1.04 -18.97
CA ASP A 101 -26.17 -1.91 -17.92
C ASP A 101 -25.50 -3.17 -18.48
N GLU A 102 -25.99 -3.69 -19.61
CA GLU A 102 -25.43 -4.86 -20.28
C GLU A 102 -24.09 -4.54 -20.94
N GLU A 103 -23.98 -3.36 -21.56
CA GLU A 103 -22.73 -2.89 -22.17
C GLU A 103 -21.69 -2.56 -21.10
N ILE A 104 -22.08 -1.92 -20.00
CA ILE A 104 -21.22 -1.66 -18.85
C ILE A 104 -20.66 -2.96 -18.29
N LYS A 105 -21.53 -3.96 -18.08
CA LYS A 105 -21.12 -5.26 -17.55
C LYS A 105 -20.08 -5.95 -18.45
N ILE A 106 -20.24 -5.88 -19.77
CA ILE A 106 -19.27 -6.41 -20.74
C ILE A 106 -17.92 -5.68 -20.64
N VAL A 107 -17.92 -4.37 -20.39
CA VAL A 107 -16.68 -3.57 -20.23
C VAL A 107 -15.96 -3.95 -18.94
N GLU A 108 -16.68 -4.07 -17.82
CA GLU A 108 -16.11 -4.42 -16.52
C GLU A 108 -15.61 -5.88 -16.47
N GLU A 109 -16.28 -6.83 -17.15
CA GLU A 109 -15.83 -8.24 -17.22
C GLU A 109 -14.53 -8.43 -18.05
N LYS A 110 -14.14 -7.44 -18.85
CA LYS A 110 -12.92 -7.47 -19.68
C LYS A 110 -11.71 -6.79 -19.02
N LYS A 111 -11.88 -6.17 -17.86
CA LYS A 111 -10.88 -5.38 -17.14
C LYS A 111 -10.10 -6.24 -16.15
#